data_AF-A0A8C9G9S4-F1
#
_entry.id   AF-A0A8C9G9S4-F1
#
_cell.length_a   1.000
_cell.length_b   1.000
_cell.length_c   1.000
_cell.angle_alpha   90.00
_cell.angle_beta   90.00
_cell.angle_gamma   90.00
#
_symmetry.space_group_name_H-M   'P 1'
#
loop_
_entity.id
_entity.type
_entity.pdbx_description
1 polymer ?
#
loop_
_entity_poly.entity_id
_entity_poly.type
_entity_poly.pdbx_seq_one_letter_code
_entity_poly.pdbx_strand_id
1 'polypeptide(L)'
;LLAWGFALVFLLGMGMASGDVSCPSGCSCRYLEVNCTGQQLQEFPAAIPLDTRQLILAANNVSYLPAMELSFLADLVYLDCRKNLLGDDLDFTFIGVVKLVYLDLSFNNLTQVTFSTFSHGGAGGRGGGISSGSTPWRPLAVRGGAG
;
A
#
# COMPACT_ATOMS: atom_id res chain seq x y z
N LEU A 1 52.68 19.11 17.19
CA LEU A 1 52.12 19.34 15.84
C LEU A 1 51.28 18.16 15.30
N LEU A 2 51.47 16.92 15.77
CA LEU A 2 50.67 15.77 15.30
C LEU A 2 49.33 15.55 16.04
N ALA A 3 49.11 16.18 17.20
CA ALA A 3 47.88 15.97 17.99
C ALA A 3 46.66 16.78 17.53
N TRP A 4 46.87 17.79 16.67
CA TRP A 4 45.78 18.69 16.23
C TRP A 4 45.15 18.25 14.89
N GLY A 5 45.85 17.43 14.10
CA GLY A 5 45.36 16.94 12.81
C GLY A 5 44.33 15.81 12.92
N PHE A 6 44.38 15.01 13.98
CA PHE A 6 43.45 13.88 14.18
C PHE A 6 42.06 14.33 14.64
N ALA A 7 41.93 15.51 15.24
CA ALA A 7 40.64 16.05 15.67
C ALA A 7 39.73 16.45 14.49
N LEU A 8 40.31 16.85 13.35
CA LEU A 8 39.55 17.27 12.17
C LEU A 8 38.97 16.09 11.37
N VAL A 9 39.64 14.93 11.41
CA VAL A 9 39.19 13.70 10.73
C VAL A 9 37.99 13.08 11.44
N PHE A 10 37.81 13.33 12.73
CA PHE A 10 36.69 12.81 13.51
C PHE A 10 35.34 13.52 13.24
N LEU A 11 35.33 14.68 12.58
CA LEU A 11 34.10 15.43 12.28
C LEU A 11 33.46 15.06 10.93
N LEU A 12 34.14 14.28 10.08
CA LEU A 12 33.63 13.86 8.76
C LEU A 12 33.07 12.43 8.73
N GLY A 13 33.07 11.72 9.86
CA GLY A 13 32.79 10.29 9.94
C GLY A 13 31.46 9.87 10.58
N MET A 14 30.56 10.80 10.90
CA MET A 14 29.20 10.45 11.36
C MET A 14 28.21 10.65 10.23
N GLY A 15 28.22 9.72 9.26
CA GLY A 15 27.04 9.49 8.45
C GLY A 15 25.93 9.01 9.37
N MET A 16 24.85 9.77 9.44
CA MET A 16 23.65 9.38 10.18
C MET A 16 23.18 8.04 9.63
N ALA A 17 23.36 6.95 10.38
CA ALA A 17 22.62 5.73 10.14
C ALA A 17 21.17 6.04 10.59
N SER A 18 20.37 6.56 9.66
CA SER A 18 18.92 6.55 9.81
C SER A 18 18.51 5.09 10.01
N GLY A 19 17.71 4.81 11.05
CA GLY A 19 17.23 3.47 11.33
C GLY A 19 16.55 2.88 10.11
N ASP A 20 17.24 1.96 9.43
CA ASP A 20 16.76 1.33 8.22
C ASP A 20 15.66 0.33 8.62
N VAL A 21 14.40 0.75 8.47
CA VAL A 21 13.38 -0.20 8.07
C VAL A 21 13.74 -0.58 6.65
N SER A 22 14.29 -1.77 6.47
CA SER A 22 14.82 -2.25 5.20
C SER A 22 13.76 -2.13 4.10
N CYS A 23 14.06 -1.37 3.05
CA CYS A 23 13.21 -1.27 1.87
C CYS A 23 13.08 -2.65 1.19
N PRO A 24 11.90 -3.02 0.67
CA PRO A 24 11.74 -4.29 -0.05
C PRO A 24 12.71 -4.41 -1.22
N SER A 25 13.20 -5.62 -1.49
CA SER A 25 14.18 -5.87 -2.55
C SER A 25 13.63 -5.48 -3.92
N GLY A 26 14.38 -4.68 -4.68
CA GLY A 26 13.98 -4.18 -6.00
C GLY A 26 13.11 -2.91 -5.93
N CYS A 27 12.63 -2.52 -4.76
CA CYS A 27 11.86 -1.30 -4.59
C CYS A 27 12.75 -0.10 -4.23
N SER A 28 12.24 1.10 -4.49
CA SER A 28 12.83 2.36 -4.05
C SER A 28 11.95 2.96 -2.96
N CYS A 29 12.53 3.22 -1.79
CA CYS A 29 11.84 3.85 -0.67
C CYS A 29 12.33 5.29 -0.50
N ARG A 30 11.41 6.24 -0.44
CA ARG A 30 11.72 7.66 -0.24
C ARG A 30 10.69 8.30 0.69
N TYR A 31 11.16 8.75 1.85
CA TYR A 31 10.27 9.26 2.91
C TYR A 31 9.18 8.23 3.27
N LEU A 32 7.94 8.48 2.87
CA LEU A 32 6.77 7.63 3.13
C LEU A 32 6.23 6.98 1.84
N GLU A 33 7.01 6.99 0.77
CA GLU A 33 6.70 6.36 -0.52
C GLU A 33 7.55 5.10 -0.71
N VAL A 34 6.89 4.03 -1.11
CA VAL A 34 7.50 2.77 -1.54
C VAL A 34 7.09 2.50 -2.99
N ASN A 35 8.09 2.53 -3.88
CA ASN A 35 7.88 2.38 -5.31
C ASN A 35 8.53 1.09 -5.82
N CYS A 36 7.70 0.15 -6.24
CA CYS A 36 8.08 -1.16 -6.75
C CYS A 36 7.66 -1.33 -8.23
N THR A 37 7.58 -0.25 -9.00
CA THR A 37 7.09 -0.31 -10.39
C THR A 37 8.00 -1.20 -11.25
N GLY A 38 7.41 -2.11 -12.03
CA GLY A 38 8.14 -2.86 -13.05
C GLY A 38 9.15 -3.88 -12.53
N GLN A 39 9.01 -4.33 -11.28
CA GLN A 39 9.95 -5.26 -10.63
C GLN A 39 9.63 -6.75 -10.88
N GLN A 40 8.65 -7.03 -11.75
CA GLN A 40 8.21 -8.40 -12.08
C GLN A 40 7.73 -9.18 -10.85
N LEU A 41 7.21 -8.48 -9.84
CA LEU A 41 6.71 -9.09 -8.61
C LEU A 41 5.52 -9.99 -8.93
N GLN A 42 5.57 -11.25 -8.47
CA GLN A 42 4.45 -12.18 -8.56
C GLN A 42 3.56 -12.16 -7.32
N GLU A 43 4.12 -11.69 -6.20
CA GLU A 43 3.46 -11.62 -4.90
C GLU A 43 3.60 -10.22 -4.31
N PHE A 44 2.77 -9.92 -3.31
CA PHE A 44 2.85 -8.68 -2.56
C PHE A 44 4.19 -8.59 -1.80
N PRO A 45 4.95 -7.47 -1.89
CA PRO A 45 6.28 -7.41 -1.32
C PRO A 45 6.24 -7.47 0.21
N ALA A 46 7.09 -8.31 0.78
CA ALA A 46 7.30 -8.38 2.22
C ALA A 46 8.12 -7.15 2.70
N ALA A 47 7.99 -6.83 3.99
CA ALA A 47 8.77 -5.78 4.67
C ALA A 47 8.54 -4.34 4.15
N ILE A 48 7.29 -3.99 3.82
CA ILE A 48 6.92 -2.59 3.59
C ILE A 48 6.96 -1.83 4.93
N PRO A 49 7.61 -0.65 5.01
CA PRO A 49 7.58 0.18 6.22
C PRO A 49 6.16 0.53 6.65
N LEU A 50 5.86 0.42 7.95
CA LEU A 50 4.50 0.61 8.49
C LEU A 50 3.98 2.04 8.39
N ASP A 51 4.89 3.01 8.27
CA ASP A 51 4.60 4.44 8.07
C ASP A 51 4.40 4.81 6.60
N THR A 52 4.46 3.84 5.68
CA THR A 52 4.21 4.05 4.24
C THR A 52 2.84 4.68 4.00
N ARG A 53 2.84 5.83 3.34
CA ARG A 53 1.62 6.54 2.90
C ARG A 53 1.32 6.35 1.43
N GLN A 54 2.33 6.04 0.62
CA GLN A 54 2.17 5.81 -0.81
C GLN A 54 2.85 4.50 -1.20
N LEU A 55 2.07 3.56 -1.72
CA LEU A 55 2.56 2.28 -2.20
C LEU A 55 2.24 2.14 -3.69
N ILE A 56 3.28 1.95 -4.49
CA ILE A 56 3.19 1.85 -5.95
C ILE A 56 3.68 0.46 -6.37
N LEU A 57 2.75 -0.40 -6.77
CA LEU A 57 2.98 -1.76 -7.26
C LEU A 57 2.70 -1.88 -8.77
N ALA A 58 2.63 -0.76 -9.48
CA ALA A 58 2.25 -0.72 -10.89
C ALA A 58 3.14 -1.57 -11.81
N ALA A 59 2.57 -2.12 -12.88
CA ALA A 59 3.30 -2.88 -13.90
C ALA A 59 4.08 -4.08 -13.34
N ASN A 60 3.42 -4.89 -12.50
CA ASN A 60 3.95 -6.15 -11.98
C ASN A 60 3.03 -7.32 -12.39
N ASN A 61 3.27 -8.49 -11.81
CA ASN A 61 2.54 -9.73 -12.06
C ASN A 61 1.77 -10.19 -10.81
N VAL A 62 1.40 -9.26 -9.93
CA VAL A 62 0.71 -9.58 -8.67
C VAL A 62 -0.71 -10.02 -8.98
N SER A 63 -1.09 -11.22 -8.54
CA SER A 63 -2.43 -11.79 -8.74
C SER A 63 -3.32 -11.72 -7.49
N TYR A 64 -2.73 -11.48 -6.32
CA TYR A 64 -3.41 -11.47 -5.04
C TYR A 64 -2.90 -10.34 -4.13
N LEU A 65 -3.82 -9.66 -3.45
CA LEU A 65 -3.52 -8.68 -2.42
C LEU A 65 -3.93 -9.23 -1.05
N PRO A 66 -2.97 -9.42 -0.13
CA PRO A 66 -3.25 -10.08 1.11
C PRO A 66 -3.78 -9.06 2.15
N ALA A 67 -5.00 -9.31 2.63
CA ALA A 67 -5.76 -8.35 3.45
C ALA A 67 -5.08 -8.05 4.79
N MET A 68 -4.40 -9.03 5.37
CA MET A 68 -3.74 -8.91 6.67
C MET A 68 -2.52 -7.98 6.58
N GLU A 69 -1.69 -8.11 5.55
CA GLU A 69 -0.49 -7.30 5.37
C GLU A 69 -0.86 -5.87 5.00
N LEU A 70 -1.89 -5.68 4.16
CA LEU A 70 -2.46 -4.37 3.90
C LEU A 70 -3.01 -3.73 5.18
N SER A 71 -3.59 -4.51 6.10
CA SER A 71 -4.09 -3.99 7.37
C SER A 71 -3.01 -3.44 8.31
N PHE A 72 -1.76 -3.87 8.15
CA PHE A 72 -0.64 -3.28 8.88
C PHE A 72 -0.26 -1.88 8.37
N LEU A 73 -0.64 -1.53 7.14
CA LEU A 73 -0.39 -0.24 6.52
C LEU A 73 -1.53 0.76 6.83
N ALA A 74 -1.81 0.97 8.12
CA ALA A 74 -2.92 1.82 8.57
C ALA A 74 -2.80 3.30 8.16
N ASP A 75 -1.59 3.76 7.82
CA ASP A 75 -1.29 5.11 7.34
C ASP A 75 -1.33 5.25 5.80
N LEU A 76 -1.63 4.17 5.07
CA LEU A 76 -1.65 4.18 3.61
C LEU A 76 -2.75 5.11 3.08
N VAL A 77 -2.35 6.05 2.22
CA VAL A 77 -3.24 7.05 1.58
C VAL A 77 -3.39 6.81 0.08
N TYR A 78 -2.35 6.26 -0.55
CA TYR A 78 -2.32 6.05 -2.00
C TYR A 78 -1.83 4.63 -2.31
N LEU A 79 -2.62 3.89 -3.08
CA LEU A 79 -2.29 2.55 -3.56
C LEU A 79 -2.50 2.48 -5.08
N ASP A 80 -1.41 2.24 -5.80
CA ASP A 80 -1.44 2.03 -7.25
C ASP A 80 -1.04 0.59 -7.57
N CYS A 81 -2.02 -0.21 -7.96
CA CYS A 81 -1.85 -1.60 -8.39
C CYS A 81 -2.19 -1.77 -9.87
N ARG A 82 -2.13 -0.71 -10.68
CA ARG A 82 -2.48 -0.79 -12.11
C ARG A 82 -1.54 -1.72 -12.86
N LYS A 83 -2.03 -2.31 -13.96
CA LYS A 83 -1.23 -3.22 -14.81
C LYS A 83 -0.63 -4.38 -14.01
N ASN A 84 -1.49 -5.07 -13.26
CA ASN A 84 -1.17 -6.31 -12.56
C ASN A 84 -2.11 -7.43 -13.06
N LEU A 85 -2.16 -8.55 -12.35
CA LEU A 85 -2.98 -9.72 -12.67
C LEU A 85 -4.10 -9.96 -11.64
N LEU A 86 -4.52 -8.90 -10.91
CA LEU A 86 -5.53 -9.03 -9.86
C LEU A 86 -6.86 -9.49 -10.45
N GLY A 87 -7.45 -10.52 -9.86
CA GLY A 87 -8.77 -11.04 -10.18
C GLY A 87 -9.84 -10.52 -9.22
N ASP A 88 -11.06 -11.05 -9.34
CA ASP A 88 -12.24 -10.57 -8.60
C ASP A 88 -12.22 -10.86 -7.09
N ASP A 89 -11.25 -11.65 -6.61
CA ASP A 89 -11.06 -12.03 -5.20
C ASP A 89 -10.46 -10.88 -4.36
N LEU A 90 -11.18 -9.76 -4.29
CA LEU A 90 -10.81 -8.57 -3.52
C LEU A 90 -11.75 -8.27 -2.34
N ASP A 91 -12.67 -9.19 -2.04
CA ASP A 91 -13.61 -9.04 -0.93
C ASP A 91 -12.86 -8.83 0.40
N PHE A 92 -13.21 -7.75 1.09
CA PHE A 92 -12.61 -7.35 2.38
C PHE A 92 -11.11 -7.03 2.35
N THR A 93 -10.44 -7.03 1.19
CA THR A 93 -9.00 -6.77 1.06
C THR A 93 -8.58 -5.42 1.64
N PHE A 94 -9.43 -4.39 1.49
CA PHE A 94 -9.09 -3.02 1.86
C PHE A 94 -9.68 -2.57 3.22
N ILE A 95 -10.16 -3.51 4.05
CA ILE A 95 -10.79 -3.18 5.34
C ILE A 95 -9.83 -2.55 6.36
N GLY A 96 -8.54 -2.84 6.26
CA GLY A 96 -7.53 -2.35 7.19
C GLY A 96 -6.90 -1.00 6.82
N VAL A 97 -7.04 -0.55 5.57
CA VAL A 97 -6.42 0.68 5.05
C VAL A 97 -7.37 1.88 5.18
N VAL A 98 -7.74 2.19 6.43
CA VAL A 98 -8.78 3.17 6.79
C VAL A 98 -8.49 4.63 6.41
N LYS A 99 -7.28 4.94 5.92
CA LYS A 99 -6.86 6.27 5.45
C LYS A 99 -6.63 6.36 3.95
N LEU A 100 -6.83 5.26 3.21
CA LEU A 100 -6.66 5.22 1.76
C LEU A 100 -7.62 6.23 1.07
N VAL A 101 -7.10 7.06 0.18
CA VAL A 101 -7.88 8.09 -0.52
C VAL A 101 -7.92 7.78 -2.01
N TYR A 102 -6.86 7.16 -2.51
CA TYR A 102 -6.67 6.85 -3.91
C TYR A 102 -6.37 5.37 -4.09
N LEU A 103 -7.11 4.71 -4.97
CA LEU A 103 -6.92 3.33 -5.35
C LEU A 103 -7.02 3.16 -6.87
N ASP A 104 -5.92 2.79 -7.51
CA ASP A 104 -5.90 2.45 -8.94
C ASP A 104 -5.75 0.94 -9.13
N LEU A 105 -6.79 0.31 -9.69
CA LEU A 105 -6.84 -1.11 -10.05
C LEU A 105 -6.95 -1.29 -11.56
N SER A 106 -6.73 -0.24 -12.35
CA SER A 106 -6.91 -0.29 -13.81
C SER A 106 -5.96 -1.28 -14.50
N PHE A 107 -6.38 -1.84 -15.63
CA PHE A 107 -5.58 -2.81 -16.39
C PHE A 107 -5.20 -4.05 -15.57
N ASN A 108 -6.14 -4.55 -14.77
CA ASN A 108 -6.08 -5.86 -14.11
C ASN A 108 -7.07 -6.84 -14.77
N ASN A 109 -7.16 -8.06 -14.26
CA ASN A 109 -8.10 -9.08 -14.71
C ASN A 109 -9.44 -9.03 -13.95
N LEU A 110 -9.86 -7.81 -13.57
CA LEU A 110 -11.09 -7.56 -12.83
C LEU A 110 -12.27 -7.50 -13.80
N THR A 111 -13.26 -8.35 -13.57
CA THR A 111 -14.55 -8.29 -14.26
C THR A 111 -15.56 -7.47 -13.47
N GLN A 112 -15.41 -7.44 -12.15
CA GLN A 112 -16.31 -6.73 -11.25
C GLN A 112 -15.57 -6.21 -10.01
N VAL A 113 -16.11 -5.13 -9.44
CA VAL A 113 -15.72 -4.65 -8.11
C VAL A 113 -16.97 -4.61 -7.27
N THR A 114 -17.00 -5.39 -6.20
CA THR A 114 -18.19 -5.60 -5.37
C THR A 114 -18.24 -4.58 -4.24
N PHE A 115 -19.39 -4.48 -3.57
CA PHE A 115 -19.50 -3.70 -2.34
C PHE A 115 -18.61 -4.26 -1.22
N SER A 116 -18.51 -5.60 -1.13
CA SER A 116 -17.71 -6.31 -0.14
C SER A 116 -16.22 -6.02 -0.29
N THR A 117 -15.73 -5.71 -1.49
CA THR A 117 -14.35 -5.23 -1.71
C THR A 117 -13.97 -4.06 -0.79
N PHE A 118 -14.92 -3.17 -0.49
CA PHE A 118 -14.68 -1.98 0.34
C PHE A 118 -15.45 -1.99 1.68
N SER A 119 -16.17 -3.07 1.97
CA SER A 119 -17.02 -3.14 3.15
C SER A 119 -16.18 -3.26 4.41
N HIS A 120 -16.23 -2.23 5.25
CA HIS A 120 -15.80 -2.32 6.63
C HIS A 120 -16.97 -2.92 7.39
N GLY A 121 -16.88 -4.21 7.73
CA GLY A 121 -17.99 -5.06 8.14
C GLY A 121 -19.07 -4.38 9.00
N GLY A 122 -20.20 -4.06 8.37
CA GLY A 122 -21.50 -3.97 9.02
C GLY A 122 -22.30 -5.20 8.60
N ALA A 123 -22.49 -6.14 9.52
CA ALA A 123 -23.28 -7.34 9.27
C ALA A 123 -24.72 -6.96 8.88
N GLY A 124 -25.08 -7.16 7.61
CA GLY A 124 -26.44 -7.01 7.09
C GLY A 124 -27.31 -8.21 7.47
N GLY A 125 -27.62 -8.34 8.76
CA GLY A 125 -28.70 -9.20 9.25
C GLY A 125 -30.07 -8.62 8.87
N ARG A 126 -30.98 -9.52 8.50
CA ARG A 126 -32.35 -9.29 8.01
C ARG A 126 -33.16 -8.28 8.85
N GLY A 127 -33.86 -7.37 8.16
CA GLY A 127 -35.10 -6.73 8.63
C GLY A 127 -34.97 -5.33 9.24
N GLY A 128 -35.77 -4.40 8.72
CA GLY A 128 -36.20 -3.20 9.45
C GLY A 128 -35.50 -1.87 9.09
N GLY A 129 -36.31 -0.93 8.59
CA GLY A 129 -36.29 0.51 8.91
C GLY A 129 -34.95 1.27 9.01
N ILE A 130 -34.74 2.16 8.03
CA ILE A 130 -34.15 3.51 8.13
C ILE A 130 -33.26 3.89 9.34
N SER A 131 -32.06 4.37 8.99
CA SER A 131 -31.13 5.29 9.68
C SER A 131 -30.05 4.73 10.63
N SER A 132 -28.84 4.51 10.09
CA SER A 132 -27.56 4.90 10.75
C SER A 132 -26.36 4.82 9.78
N GLY A 133 -26.02 5.95 9.16
CA GLY A 133 -24.68 6.55 9.26
C GLY A 133 -23.41 5.91 8.69
N SER A 134 -23.38 4.72 8.10
CA SER A 134 -22.14 4.18 7.50
C SER A 134 -22.13 4.34 5.99
N THR A 135 -21.57 5.46 5.50
CA THR A 135 -21.19 5.54 4.09
C THR A 135 -20.21 4.41 3.81
N PRO A 136 -20.46 3.58 2.78
CA PRO A 136 -19.52 2.56 2.36
C PRO A 136 -18.19 3.25 2.06
N TRP A 137 -17.11 2.69 2.59
CA TRP A 137 -15.80 3.22 2.33
C TRP A 137 -15.57 3.24 0.83
N ARG A 138 -15.31 4.41 0.25
CA ARG A 138 -15.15 4.61 -1.19
C ARG A 138 -13.98 5.55 -1.39
N PRO A 139 -12.85 5.09 -1.94
CA PRO A 139 -11.76 5.98 -2.30
C PRO A 139 -12.28 7.13 -3.18
N LEU A 140 -11.73 8.33 -3.01
CA LEU A 140 -12.13 9.52 -3.78
C LEU A 140 -11.94 9.31 -5.29
N ALA A 141 -10.96 8.49 -5.65
CA ALA A 141 -10.77 8.00 -7.00
C ALA A 141 -10.53 6.49 -6.95
N VAL A 142 -11.51 5.72 -7.44
CA VAL A 142 -11.34 4.31 -7.79
C VAL A 142 -11.38 4.22 -9.30
N ARG A 143 -10.28 3.77 -9.91
CA ARG A 143 -10.27 3.42 -11.32
C ARG A 143 -10.27 1.90 -11.45
N GLY A 144 -11.47 1.32 -11.50
CA GLY A 144 -11.68 -0.06 -11.91
C GLY A 144 -12.06 -0.08 -13.39
N GLY A 145 -11.43 -0.90 -14.21
CA GLY A 145 -11.75 -0.98 -15.62
C GLY A 145 -11.01 -2.10 -16.32
N ALA A 146 -11.80 -3.00 -16.92
CA ALA A 146 -11.38 -3.91 -17.96
C ALA A 146 -10.97 -3.10 -19.20
N GLY A 147 -9.81 -3.45 -19.77
CA GLY A 147 -9.46 -3.08 -21.14
C GLY A 147 -10.19 -3.97 -22.14
#